data_AF-A0A9E5TU29-F1
#
_entry.id   AF-A0A9E5TU29-F1
#
_cell.length_a   1.000
_cell.length_b   1.000
_cell.length_c   1.000
_cell.angle_alpha   90.00
_cell.angle_beta   90.00
_cell.angle_gamma   90.00
#
_symmetry.space_group_name_H-M   'P 1'
#
loop_
_entity.id
_entity.type
_entity.pdbx_description
1 polymer ?
#
loop_
_entity_poly.entity_id
_entity_poly.type
_entity_poly.pdbx_seq_one_letter_code
_entity_poly.pdbx_strand_id
1 'polypeptide(L)'
;NAELHATNQELAESLEARRRFQAAVTHELRTPLATILGFAGLAEKAGVGAPELTGYLAEISAAATTMEELVNELLDAARLE
;
A
#
# COMPACT_ATOMS: atom_id res chain seq x y z
N ASN A 1 28.89 -22.29 19.21
CA ASN A 1 27.74 -21.85 20.02
C ASN A 1 27.56 -20.33 19.96
N ALA A 2 28.56 -19.51 20.32
CA ALA A 2 28.45 -18.05 20.22
C ALA A 2 28.15 -17.54 18.78
N GLU A 3 28.83 -18.09 17.77
CA GLU A 3 28.59 -17.77 16.35
C GLU A 3 27.18 -18.13 15.89
N LEU A 4 26.68 -19.32 16.27
CA LEU A 4 25.31 -19.76 15.99
C LEU A 4 24.26 -18.85 16.66
N HIS A 5 24.54 -18.37 17.88
CA HIS A 5 23.66 -17.41 18.56
C HIS A 5 23.66 -16.04 17.86
N ALA A 6 24.83 -15.56 17.42
CA ALA A 6 24.93 -14.31 16.66
C ALA A 6 24.16 -14.38 15.34
N THR A 7 24.35 -15.45 14.55
CA THR A 7 23.61 -15.65 13.29
C THR A 7 22.10 -15.79 13.52
N ASN A 8 21.67 -16.49 14.56
CA ASN A 8 20.24 -16.58 14.90
C ASN A 8 19.65 -15.23 15.30
N GLN A 9 20.44 -14.38 15.97
CA GLN A 9 20.00 -13.05 16.39
C GLN A 9 19.88 -12.11 15.19
N GLU A 10 20.86 -12.09 14.28
CA GLU A 10 20.78 -11.35 13.02
C GLU A 10 19.59 -11.79 12.16
N LEU A 11 19.34 -13.10 12.08
CA LEU A 11 18.19 -13.64 11.35
C LEU A 11 16.86 -13.20 11.97
N ALA A 12 16.76 -13.21 13.31
CA ALA A 12 15.56 -12.77 14.00
C ALA A 12 15.27 -11.28 13.78
N GLU A 13 16.32 -10.44 13.83
CA GLU A 13 16.22 -9.00 13.57
C GLU A 13 15.76 -8.73 12.12
N SER A 14 16.34 -9.44 11.14
CA SER A 14 15.93 -9.35 9.73
C SER A 14 14.47 -9.75 9.52
N LEU A 15 14.04 -10.87 10.10
CA LEU A 15 12.65 -11.34 10.00
C LEU A 15 11.67 -10.37 10.66
N GLU A 16 12.05 -9.73 11.76
CA GLU A 16 11.21 -8.76 12.44
C GLU A 16 11.10 -7.45 11.64
N ALA A 17 12.20 -6.97 11.06
CA ALA A 17 12.20 -5.83 10.14
C ALA A 17 11.27 -6.08 8.94
N ARG A 18 11.35 -7.27 8.33
CA ARG A 18 10.48 -7.71 7.24
C ARG A 18 9.00 -7.69 7.63
N ARG A 19 8.65 -8.25 8.80
CA ARG A 19 7.26 -8.25 9.29
C ARG A 19 6.72 -6.83 9.51
N ARG A 20 7.54 -5.94 10.09
CA ARG A 20 7.16 -4.54 10.31
C ARG A 20 6.94 -3.82 8.99
N PHE A 21 7.81 -4.02 8.01
CA PHE A 21 7.66 -3.47 6.66
C PHE A 21 6.36 -3.94 6.00
N GLN A 22 6.08 -5.24 5.98
CA GLN A 22 4.83 -5.78 5.42
C GLN A 22 3.57 -5.22 6.10
N ALA A 23 3.60 -5.07 7.43
CA ALA A 23 2.49 -4.48 8.17
C ALA A 23 2.28 -2.99 7.83
N ALA A 24 3.37 -2.23 7.69
CA ALA A 24 3.32 -0.82 7.30
C ALA A 24 2.72 -0.66 5.90
N VAL A 25 3.25 -1.38 4.90
CA VAL A 25 2.73 -1.34 3.52
C VAL A 25 1.26 -1.74 3.46
N THR A 26 0.85 -2.78 4.19
CA THR A 26 -0.57 -3.19 4.23
C THR A 26 -1.48 -2.08 4.78
N HIS A 27 -1.03 -1.37 5.82
CA HIS A 27 -1.79 -0.25 6.36
C HIS A 27 -1.86 0.91 5.37
N GLU A 28 -0.74 1.23 4.73
CA GLU A 28 -0.65 2.30 3.74
C GLU A 28 -1.50 2.01 2.51
N LEU A 29 -1.61 0.76 2.06
CA LEU A 29 -2.50 0.32 0.97
C LEU A 29 -3.99 0.47 1.29
N ARG A 30 -4.40 0.40 2.56
CA ARG A 30 -5.83 0.56 2.93
C ARG A 30 -6.34 1.97 2.65
N THR A 31 -5.50 2.97 2.82
CA THR A 31 -5.87 4.38 2.63
C THR A 31 -6.26 4.69 1.17
N PRO A 32 -5.41 4.47 0.15
CA PRO A 32 -5.80 4.68 -1.24
C PRO A 32 -6.95 3.77 -1.67
N LEU A 33 -7.04 2.53 -1.15
CA LEU A 33 -8.19 1.67 -1.42
C LEU A 33 -9.50 2.28 -0.92
N ALA A 34 -9.52 2.81 0.31
CA ALA A 34 -10.68 3.47 0.86
C ALA A 34 -11.07 4.71 0.04
N THR A 35 -10.09 5.48 -0.45
CA THR A 35 -10.31 6.62 -1.35
C THR A 35 -10.97 6.17 -2.66
N ILE A 36 -10.43 5.16 -3.34
CA ILE A 36 -10.99 4.61 -4.59
C ILE A 36 -12.44 4.17 -4.37
N LEU A 37 -12.70 3.37 -3.33
CA LEU A 37 -14.05 2.87 -3.05
C LEU A 37 -15.02 4.00 -2.68
N GLY A 38 -14.56 4.99 -1.91
CA GLY A 38 -15.36 6.15 -1.53
C GLY A 38 -15.77 6.99 -2.73
N PHE A 39 -14.83 7.35 -3.59
CA PHE A 39 -15.11 8.16 -4.79
C PHE A 39 -15.87 7.38 -5.87
N ALA A 40 -15.63 6.08 -6.01
CA ALA A 40 -16.44 5.22 -6.88
C ALA A 40 -17.90 5.21 -6.42
N GLY A 41 -18.14 5.03 -5.11
CA GLY A 41 -19.49 5.09 -4.54
C GLY A 41 -20.15 6.47 -4.65
N LEU A 42 -19.38 7.56 -4.69
CA LEU A 42 -19.91 8.90 -5.00
C LEU A 42 -20.28 9.04 -6.48
N ALA A 43 -19.44 8.53 -7.39
CA ALA A 43 -19.67 8.56 -8.83
C ALA A 43 -20.90 7.75 -9.28
N GLU A 44 -21.25 6.68 -8.55
CA GLU A 44 -22.43 5.86 -8.81
C GLU A 44 -23.76 6.52 -8.40
N LYS A 45 -23.73 7.63 -7.64
CA LYS A 45 -24.96 8.28 -7.17
C LYS A 45 -25.71 8.94 -8.34
N ALA A 46 -27.04 8.81 -8.31
CA ALA A 46 -27.91 9.51 -9.25
C ALA A 46 -27.76 11.04 -9.10
N GLY A 47 -27.74 11.75 -10.22
CA GLY A 47 -27.65 13.22 -10.25
C GLY A 47 -26.25 13.80 -10.20
N VAL A 48 -25.19 12.98 -10.28
CA VAL A 48 -23.81 13.45 -10.44
C VAL A 48 -23.64 14.04 -11.84
N GLY A 49 -23.22 15.31 -11.89
CA GLY A 49 -22.91 16.02 -13.12
C GLY A 49 -21.53 15.63 -13.68
N ALA A 50 -21.29 15.99 -14.94
CA ALA A 50 -20.00 15.74 -15.59
C ALA A 50 -18.80 16.42 -14.89
N PRO A 51 -18.90 17.65 -14.36
CA PRO A 51 -17.80 18.27 -13.61
C PRO A 51 -17.45 17.52 -12.33
N GLU A 52 -18.45 17.13 -11.54
CA GLU A 52 -18.28 16.38 -10.30
C GLU A 52 -17.71 14.98 -10.56
N LEU A 53 -18.23 14.29 -11.59
CA LEU A 53 -17.71 12.99 -12.01
C LEU A 53 -16.23 13.07 -12.41
N THR A 54 -15.82 14.14 -13.10
CA THR A 54 -14.43 14.37 -13.48
C THR A 54 -13.54 14.51 -12.25
N GLY A 55 -14.01 15.23 -11.21
CA GLY A 55 -13.30 15.33 -9.93
C GLY A 55 -13.16 13.98 -9.22
N TYR A 56 -14.22 13.19 -9.16
CA TYR A 56 -14.16 11.85 -8.54
C TYR A 56 -13.22 10.90 -9.28
N LEU A 57 -13.24 10.93 -10.62
CA LEU A 57 -12.31 10.13 -11.43
C LEU A 57 -10.85 10.56 -11.25
N ALA A 58 -10.59 11.85 -11.02
CA ALA A 58 -9.25 12.34 -10.71
C ALA A 58 -8.75 11.81 -9.36
N GLU A 59 -9.60 11.83 -8.32
CA GLU A 59 -9.26 11.29 -7.00
C GLU A 59 -9.05 9.77 -7.03
N ILE A 60 -9.88 9.03 -7.77
CA ILE A 60 -9.69 7.59 -8.01
C ILE A 60 -8.35 7.33 -8.70
N SER A 61 -8.03 8.09 -9.74
CA SER A 61 -6.79 7.94 -10.50
C SER A 61 -5.57 8.22 -9.62
N ALA A 62 -5.59 9.30 -8.84
CA ALA A 62 -4.50 9.65 -7.93
C ALA A 62 -4.28 8.55 -6.87
N ALA A 63 -5.35 8.05 -6.26
CA ALA A 63 -5.26 6.96 -5.29
C ALA A 63 -4.76 5.65 -5.91
N ALA A 64 -5.16 5.34 -7.15
CA ALA A 64 -4.65 4.18 -7.87
C ALA A 64 -3.14 4.30 -8.16
N THR A 65 -2.65 5.48 -8.53
CA THR A 65 -1.21 5.74 -8.70
C THR A 65 -0.45 5.54 -7.40
N THR A 66 -0.93 6.07 -6.27
CA THR A 66 -0.29 5.83 -4.97
C THR A 66 -0.25 4.34 -4.62
N MET A 67 -1.31 3.59 -4.95
CA MET A 67 -1.34 2.15 -4.72
C MET A 67 -0.32 1.40 -5.61
N GLU A 68 -0.15 1.83 -6.86
CA GLU A 68 0.86 1.28 -7.76
C GLU A 68 2.29 1.50 -7.22
N GLU A 69 2.59 2.70 -6.72
CA GLU A 69 3.87 3.02 -6.07
C GLU A 69 4.16 2.09 -4.89
N LEU A 70 3.20 1.93 -3.97
CA LEU A 70 3.33 1.05 -2.81
C LEU A 70 3.52 -0.43 -3.19
N VAL A 71 2.85 -0.89 -4.25
CA VAL A 71 3.04 -2.25 -4.77
C VAL A 71 4.44 -2.43 -5.35
N ASN A 72 4.95 -1.42 -6.08
CA ASN A 72 6.31 -1.47 -6.62
C ASN A 72 7.37 -1.46 -5.51
N GLU A 73 7.19 -0.64 -4.46
CA GLU A 73 8.07 -0.64 -3.29
C GLU A 73 8.11 -2.00 -2.59
N LEU A 74 6.97 -2.68 -2.49
CA LEU A 74 6.89 -4.04 -1.94
C LEU A 74 7.64 -5.06 -2.82
N LEU A 75 7.51 -4.97 -4.14
CA LEU A 75 8.20 -5.84 -5.09
C LEU A 75 9.71 -5.61 -5.07
N ASP A 76 10.15 -4.36 -4.94
CA ASP A 76 11.57 -4.01 -4.86
C ASP A 76 12.18 -4.50 -3.54
N ALA A 77 11.48 -4.34 -2.42
CA ALA A 77 11.89 -4.90 -1.14
C ALA A 77 12.01 -6.44 -1.20
N ALA A 78 11.10 -7.13 -1.88
CA ALA A 78 11.14 -8.57 -2.04
C ALA A 78 12.27 -9.08 -2.97
N ARG A 79 12.83 -8.21 -3.84
CA ARG A 79 13.98 -8.53 -4.71
C ARG A 79 15.33 -8.28 -4.04
N LEU A 80 15.37 -7.46 -3.01
CA LEU A 80 16.58 -7.13 -2.24
C LEU A 80 16.89 -8.16 -1.14
N GLU A 81 15.99 -9.11 -0.88
CA GLU A 81 16.18 -10.32 -0.06
C GLU A 81 16.72 -11.50 -0.88
#